data_AF-A0A9X4B5T1-F1
#
_entry.id   AF-A0A9X4B5T1-F1
#
_cell.length_a   1.000
_cell.length_b   1.000
_cell.length_c   1.000
_cell.angle_alpha   90.00
_cell.angle_beta   90.00
_cell.angle_gamma   90.00
#
_symmetry.space_group_name_H-M   'P 1'
#
loop_
_entity.id
_entity.type
_entity.pdbx_description
1 polymer ?
#
loop_
_entity_poly.entity_id
_entity_poly.type
_entity_poly.pdbx_seq_one_letter_code
_entity_poly.pdbx_strand_id
1 'polypeptide(L)' 'MKEYKRQHIIKHALEMYIQREGASEKDIKQEKSVLKEVEQEISRMKERFQTGCEC' A
#
# COMPACT_ATOMS: atom_id res chain seq x y z
N MET A 1 -5.15 -6.60 -15.25
CA MET A 1 -5.62 -6.51 -13.84
C MET A 1 -5.78 -5.04 -13.49
N LYS A 2 -6.89 -4.62 -12.86
CA LYS A 2 -7.07 -3.21 -12.46
C LYS A 2 -5.95 -2.81 -11.50
N GLU A 3 -5.26 -1.71 -11.77
CA GLU A 3 -4.12 -1.19 -11.01
C GLU A 3 -4.39 -1.10 -9.50
N TYR A 4 -5.63 -0.79 -9.11
CA TYR A 4 -6.12 -0.83 -7.73
C TYR A 4 -5.92 -2.18 -7.03
N LYS A 5 -6.23 -3.29 -7.71
CA LYS A 5 -6.03 -4.64 -7.15
C LYS A 5 -4.55 -4.97 -6.97
N ARG A 6 -3.70 -4.47 -7.89
CA ARG A 6 -2.24 -4.64 -7.79
C ARG A 6 -1.70 -3.96 -6.53
N GLN A 7 -2.17 -2.75 -6.23
CA GLN A 7 -1.74 -2.03 -5.03
C GLN A 7 -2.18 -2.72 -3.74
N HIS A 8 -3.40 -3.27 -3.69
CA HIS A 8 -3.85 -4.06 -2.54
C HIS A 8 -3.02 -5.33 -2.33
N ILE A 9 -2.61 -6.01 -3.41
CA ILE A 9 -1.72 -7.17 -3.31
C ILE A 9 -0.35 -6.76 -2.75
N ILE A 10 0.20 -5.64 -3.22
CA ILE A 10 1.49 -5.12 -2.75
C ILE A 10 1.39 -4.71 -1.27
N LYS A 11 0.32 -4.01 -0.87
CA LYS A 11 0.05 -3.67 0.53
C LYS A 11 0.08 -4.93 1.40
N HIS A 12 -0.67 -5.95 1.01
CA HIS A 12 -0.81 -7.17 1.80
C HIS A 12 0.52 -7.95 1.89
N ALA A 13 1.28 -7.99 0.79
CA ALA A 13 2.61 -8.59 0.79
C ALA A 13 3.59 -7.86 1.73
N LEU A 14 3.57 -6.53 1.74
CA LEU A 14 4.41 -5.71 2.64
C LEU A 14 4.02 -5.91 4.11
N GLU A 15 2.72 -5.96 4.43
CA GLU A 15 2.26 -6.21 5.81
C GLU A 15 2.76 -7.56 6.34
N MET A 16 2.71 -8.61 5.51
CA MET A 16 3.25 -9.92 5.85
C MET A 16 4.77 -9.91 5.98
N TYR A 17 5.48 -9.19 5.10
CA TYR A 17 6.93 -9.14 5.10
C TYR A 17 7.49 -8.38 6.30
N ILE A 18 6.80 -7.33 6.77
CA ILE A 18 7.16 -6.59 7.99
C ILE A 18 7.04 -7.45 9.26
N GLN A 19 6.16 -8.46 9.26
CA GLN A 19 5.96 -9.37 10.39
C GLN A 19 6.98 -10.52 10.44
N ARG A 20 7.95 -10.58 9.52
CA ARG A 20 8.95 -11.64 9.49
C ARG A 20 9.85 -11.62 10.73
N GLU A 21 10.13 -12.80 11.27
CA GLU A 21 11.10 -12.94 12.35
C GLU A 21 12.53 -12.63 11.84
N GLY A 22 13.31 -11.92 12.66
CA GLY A 22 14.70 -11.58 12.34
C GLY A 22 14.89 -10.36 11.42
N ALA A 23 13.85 -9.59 11.12
CA ALA A 23 14.01 -8.31 10.42
C ALA A 23 14.71 -7.27 11.30
N SER A 24 15.61 -6.48 10.70
CA SER A 24 16.25 -5.36 11.39
C SER A 24 15.27 -4.21 11.57
N GLU A 25 15.35 -3.49 12.68
CA GLU A 25 14.53 -2.29 12.91
C GLU A 25 14.69 -1.24 11.80
N LYS A 26 15.88 -1.15 11.18
CA LYS A 26 16.11 -0.26 10.03
C LYS A 26 15.31 -0.70 8.81
N ASP A 27 15.33 -1.99 8.49
CA ASP A 27 14.57 -2.56 7.38
C ASP A 27 13.06 -2.36 7.62
N ILE A 28 12.57 -2.68 8.83
CA ILE A 28 11.16 -2.49 9.22
C ILE A 28 10.74 -1.03 9.06
N LYS A 29 11.61 -0.08 9.42
CA LYS A 29 11.31 1.35 9.28
C LYS A 29 11.20 1.77 7.82
N GLN A 30 12.07 1.26 6.95
CA GLN A 30 11.98 1.51 5.51
C GLN A 30 10.74 0.85 4.89
N GLU A 31 10.46 -0.40 5.24
CA GLU A 31 9.29 -1.16 4.78
C GLU A 31 7.97 -0.50 5.19
N LYS A 32 7.88 0.00 6.43
CA LYS A 32 6.72 0.79 6.90
C LYS A 32 6.56 2.10 6.14
N SER A 33 7.66 2.74 5.73
CA SER A 33 7.60 3.95 4.90
C SER A 33 6.98 3.64 3.54
N VAL A 34 7.44 2.57 2.88
CA VAL A 34 6.91 2.12 1.59
C VAL A 34 5.45 1.68 1.70
N LEU A 35 5.09 0.98 2.79
CA LEU A 35 3.69 0.60 3.06
C LEU A 35 2.78 1.84 3.09
N LYS A 36 3.21 2.90 3.77
CA LYS A 36 2.46 4.15 3.86
C LYS A 36 2.28 4.84 2.50
N GLU A 37 3.30 4.80 1.64
CA GLU A 37 3.19 5.33 0.27
C GLU A 37 2.16 4.56 -0.56
N VAL A 38 2.16 3.22 -0.47
CA VAL A 38 1.19 2.37 -1.16
C VAL A 38 -0.24 2.63 -0.64
N GLU A 39 -0.42 2.81 0.67
CA GLU A 39 -1.72 3.16 1.25
C GLU A 39 -2.24 4.52 0.76
N GLN A 40 -1.35 5.52 0.66
CA GLN A 40 -1.70 6.82 0.11
C GLN A 40 -2.11 6.73 -1.36
N GLU A 41 -1.44 5.89 -2.15
CA GLU A 41 -1.79 5.73 -3.55
C GLU A 41 -3.15 5.03 -3.71
N ILE A 42 -3.43 4.00 -2.90
CA ILE A 42 -4.76 3.38 -2.83
C ILE A 42 -5.83 4.41 -2.46
N SER A 43 -5.55 5.30 -1.49
CA SER A 43 -6.46 6.38 -1.11
C SER A 43 -6.72 7.34 -2.27
N ARG A 44 -5.66 7.81 -2.95
CA ARG A 44 -5.77 8.71 -4.11
C ARG A 44 -6.53 8.06 -5.25
N MET A 45 -6.35 6.77 -5.49
CA MET A 45 -7.11 6.02 -6.48
C MET A 45 -8.58 5.98 -6.08
N LYS A 46 -8.88 5.63 -4.82
CA LYS A 46 -10.25 5.60 -4.29
C LYS A 46 -10.93 6.96 -4.40
N GLU A 47 -10.24 8.04 -4.04
CA GLU A 47 -10.70 9.41 -4.20
C GLU A 47 -10.98 9.69 -5.68
N ARG A 48 -10.05 9.44 -6.60
CA ARG A 48 -10.31 9.61 -8.04
C ARG A 48 -11.52 8.83 -8.57
N PHE A 49 -11.77 7.62 -8.05
CA PHE A 49 -12.99 6.86 -8.38
C PHE A 49 -14.25 7.43 -7.74
N GLN A 50 -14.13 8.17 -6.63
CA GLN A 50 -15.24 8.71 -5.85
C GLN A 50 -15.59 10.16 -6.24
N THR A 51 -14.61 11.00 -6.57
CA THR A 51 -14.77 12.34 -7.19
C THR A 51 -14.88 12.28 -8.71
N GLY A 52 -14.77 11.10 -9.31
CA GLY A 52 -14.89 10.86 -10.76
C GLY A 52 -16.31 10.51 -11.24
N CYS A 53 -17.36 11.03 -10.61
CA CYS A 53 -18.72 11.02 -11.15
C CYS A 53 -19.53 12.19 -10.57
N GLU A 54 -19.30 13.40 -11.10
CA GLU A 54 -20.39 14.34 -11.30
C GLU A 54 -20.93 14.05 -12.71
N CYS A 55 -21.98 13.23 -12.79
CA CYS A 55 -22.94 13.24 -13.91
C CYS A 55 -24.26 13.79 -13.37
#